data_AF-A0A2V8GGD9-F1
#
_entry.id   AF-A0A2V8GGD9-F1
#
_cell.length_a   1.000
_cell.length_b   1.000
_cell.length_c   1.000
_cell.angle_alpha   90.00
_cell.angle_beta   90.00
_cell.angle_gamma   90.00
#
_symmetry.space_group_name_H-M   'P 1'
#
loop_
_entity.id
_entity.type
_entity.pdbx_description
1 polymer ?
#
loop_
_entity_poly.entity_id
_entity_poly.type
_entity_poly.pdbx_seq_one_letter_code
_entity_poly.pdbx_strand_id
1 'polypeptide(L)'
;MKSRLIVAALACAGYVAVAPAAAPRFFDDDPIARVPDSQDASRVPPWEISLSYDSLLNMFGHPGEPGTVRAQDVNSIDELPDSSWFTNRLGVQAMTADEMRRGVSSDTGPAPGKWTVRTGKGNGVSPGFTVTDTRGHRYFVKFDAPGWNELATGAEVAVTRFYHALGYYVPQTNIAYIRREDLVLGDGATTTGADGKKRPMKTGDIDSNLARAAREPDGRYRTIVSTALEGKPLGGFKYAGTRPDDPNDVVPRERMRVLRALRAFGAWVGHTDAKAINSLDTLITDRGRAAVRHNLLDFGSTLGSGGIGPKDPWEEHEYLVEVPPAMHALPLLGFVPRKWMLIRYPEFNRIGRFEADHFDPPEWRPRVPNAAFLRARPDDLFWGARLLSRVSNELVRAGIEAGRFTDEKAAQDLVQILIQRRDKILRAWLPAVNPVVDPRLSGDGELRFQNAAVEAKVADAPDAYQAVWSEFDNTTGQTRRIGETSGRDSIRAPSGLPERTGSYVQVDISAPRASQKAWATPVHAWFKRTGGGWKLVGFERMP
;
A
#
# COMPACT_ATOMS: atom_id res chain seq x y z
N MET A 1 14.04 -78.65 -25.59
CA MET A 1 14.55 -77.26 -25.62
C MET A 1 14.34 -76.68 -27.01
N LYS A 2 13.25 -75.93 -27.24
CA LYS A 2 13.12 -75.03 -28.40
C LYS A 2 12.31 -73.81 -27.96
N SER A 3 12.94 -72.65 -28.13
CA SER A 3 12.57 -71.35 -27.59
C SER A 3 11.35 -70.75 -28.29
N ARG A 4 10.50 -70.07 -27.50
CA ARG A 4 9.38 -69.25 -27.95
C ARG A 4 9.89 -67.93 -28.54
N LEU A 5 9.43 -67.56 -29.72
CA LEU A 5 9.41 -66.18 -30.22
C LEU A 5 7.94 -65.78 -30.35
N ILE A 6 7.48 -64.89 -29.48
CA ILE A 6 6.19 -64.19 -29.62
C ILE A 6 6.55 -62.76 -30.04
N VAL A 7 6.18 -62.40 -31.25
CA VAL A 7 6.25 -61.03 -31.76
C VAL A 7 5.08 -60.26 -31.17
N ALA A 8 5.36 -59.31 -30.28
CA ALA A 8 4.38 -58.36 -29.78
C ALA A 8 4.35 -57.13 -30.72
N ALA A 9 3.24 -56.95 -31.43
CA ALA A 9 2.99 -55.75 -32.22
C ALA A 9 2.67 -54.58 -31.27
N LEU A 10 3.54 -53.56 -31.24
CA LEU A 10 3.29 -52.29 -30.57
C LEU A 10 2.31 -51.45 -31.40
N ALA A 11 1.07 -51.34 -30.95
CA ALA A 11 0.15 -50.33 -31.44
C ALA A 11 0.54 -48.96 -30.86
N CYS A 12 1.20 -48.12 -31.67
CA CYS A 12 1.41 -46.72 -31.36
C CYS A 12 0.09 -45.96 -31.53
N ALA A 13 -0.68 -45.81 -30.44
CA ALA A 13 -1.76 -44.83 -30.39
C ALA A 13 -1.13 -43.43 -30.38
N GLY A 14 -1.19 -42.73 -31.50
CA GLY A 14 -0.77 -41.34 -31.60
C GLY A 14 -1.64 -40.46 -30.70
N TYR A 15 -1.08 -40.03 -29.58
CA TYR A 15 -1.61 -38.89 -28.84
C TYR A 15 -1.38 -37.65 -29.71
N VAL A 16 -2.43 -37.22 -30.42
CA VAL A 16 -2.48 -35.86 -30.95
C VAL A 16 -2.56 -34.95 -29.72
N ALA A 17 -1.44 -34.34 -29.36
CA ALA A 17 -1.42 -33.24 -28.41
C ALA A 17 -2.26 -32.12 -29.02
N VAL A 18 -3.52 -32.01 -28.60
CA VAL A 18 -4.31 -30.81 -28.83
C VAL A 18 -3.61 -29.72 -28.03
N ALA A 19 -2.83 -28.88 -28.71
CA ALA A 19 -2.33 -27.65 -28.10
C ALA A 19 -3.54 -26.89 -27.56
N PRO A 20 -3.55 -26.47 -26.29
CA PRO A 20 -4.65 -25.67 -25.77
C PRO A 20 -4.81 -24.46 -26.70
N ALA A 21 -6.03 -24.23 -27.18
CA ALA A 21 -6.32 -23.02 -27.93
C ALA A 21 -5.80 -21.84 -27.12
N ALA A 22 -4.93 -21.02 -27.73
CA ALA A 22 -4.38 -19.86 -27.06
C ALA A 22 -5.56 -19.00 -26.56
N ALA A 23 -5.64 -18.79 -25.25
CA ALA A 23 -6.64 -17.90 -24.69
C ALA A 23 -6.43 -16.50 -25.27
N PRO A 24 -7.51 -15.77 -25.61
CA PRO A 24 -7.36 -14.41 -26.10
C PRO A 24 -6.64 -13.53 -25.08
N ARG A 25 -5.91 -12.50 -25.55
CA ARG A 25 -5.20 -11.57 -24.66
C ARG A 25 -6.18 -10.73 -23.82
N PHE A 26 -7.25 -10.25 -24.44
CA PHE A 26 -8.29 -9.44 -23.80
C PHE A 26 -9.65 -10.13 -23.89
N PHE A 27 -10.40 -10.09 -22.80
CA PHE A 27 -11.76 -10.61 -22.68
C PHE A 27 -12.80 -9.50 -22.87
N ASP A 28 -14.09 -9.86 -22.97
CA ASP A 28 -15.16 -8.88 -23.21
C ASP A 28 -15.42 -7.96 -22.01
N ASP A 29 -15.13 -8.45 -20.80
CA ASP A 29 -15.23 -7.73 -19.53
C ASP A 29 -13.98 -6.92 -19.19
N ASP A 30 -12.94 -6.94 -20.04
CA ASP A 30 -11.76 -6.11 -19.84
C ASP A 30 -12.03 -4.60 -20.10
N PRO A 31 -11.42 -3.70 -19.31
CA PRO A 31 -10.74 -4.00 -18.05
C PRO A 31 -11.70 -4.27 -16.91
N ILE A 32 -11.38 -5.28 -16.08
CA ILE A 32 -12.13 -5.52 -14.85
C ILE A 32 -11.93 -4.36 -13.86
N ALA A 33 -13.02 -3.94 -13.21
CA ALA A 33 -13.00 -2.93 -12.16
C ALA A 33 -12.83 -3.53 -10.76
N ARG A 34 -13.09 -4.85 -10.61
CA ARG A 34 -12.98 -5.57 -9.35
C ARG A 34 -12.50 -6.99 -9.58
N VAL A 35 -11.63 -7.49 -8.71
CA VAL A 35 -11.23 -8.90 -8.66
C VAL A 35 -12.40 -9.76 -8.16
N PRO A 36 -12.76 -10.84 -8.85
CA PRO A 36 -13.80 -11.75 -8.38
C PRO A 36 -13.24 -12.72 -7.32
N ASP A 37 -13.51 -12.45 -6.04
CA ASP A 37 -13.30 -13.41 -4.95
C ASP A 37 -14.37 -14.51 -5.03
N SER A 38 -14.17 -15.44 -5.96
CA SER A 38 -15.16 -16.43 -6.36
C SER A 38 -15.25 -17.64 -5.42
N GLN A 39 -14.21 -17.88 -4.60
CA GLN A 39 -14.10 -19.07 -3.76
C GLN A 39 -14.56 -18.78 -2.32
N ASP A 40 -15.07 -19.80 -1.64
CA ASP A 40 -15.53 -19.69 -0.24
C ASP A 40 -14.36 -19.75 0.75
N ALA A 41 -14.09 -18.63 1.44
CA ALA A 41 -13.05 -18.54 2.45
C ALA A 41 -13.53 -18.87 3.88
N SER A 42 -14.76 -19.37 4.08
CA SER A 42 -15.35 -19.62 5.40
C SER A 42 -14.53 -20.55 6.31
N ARG A 43 -13.68 -21.40 5.70
CA ARG A 43 -12.85 -22.40 6.39
C ARG A 43 -11.45 -21.92 6.76
N VAL A 44 -11.07 -20.70 6.41
CA VAL A 44 -9.74 -20.16 6.71
C VAL A 44 -9.55 -20.07 8.24
N PRO A 45 -8.60 -20.82 8.84
CA PRO A 45 -8.36 -20.80 10.27
C PRO A 45 -7.56 -19.55 10.70
N PRO A 46 -7.71 -19.05 11.93
CA PRO A 46 -6.79 -18.07 12.47
C PRO A 46 -5.37 -18.65 12.60
N TRP A 47 -4.35 -17.81 12.38
CA TRP A 47 -2.95 -18.15 12.62
C TRP A 47 -2.22 -17.03 13.38
N GLU A 48 -1.04 -17.33 13.88
CA GLU A 48 -0.16 -16.34 14.52
C GLU A 48 1.17 -16.26 13.78
N ILE A 49 1.63 -15.04 13.52
CA ILE A 49 2.94 -14.78 12.94
C ILE A 49 3.90 -14.41 14.08
N SER A 50 4.96 -15.21 14.23
CA SER A 50 6.03 -14.89 15.17
C SER A 50 6.85 -13.68 14.66
N LEU A 51 6.81 -12.58 15.42
CA LEU A 51 7.57 -11.36 15.10
C LEU A 51 9.06 -11.63 14.93
N SER A 52 9.67 -12.38 15.86
CA SER A 52 11.10 -12.65 15.84
C SER A 52 11.49 -13.50 14.64
N TYR A 53 10.73 -14.56 14.36
CA TYR A 53 11.00 -15.44 13.23
C TYR A 53 10.81 -14.71 11.88
N ASP A 54 9.70 -13.98 11.72
CA ASP A 54 9.42 -13.22 10.49
C ASP A 54 10.45 -12.11 10.26
N SER A 55 10.89 -11.41 11.32
CA SER A 55 11.93 -10.38 11.21
C SER A 55 13.29 -10.99 10.80
N LEU A 56 13.70 -12.11 11.41
CA LEU A 56 14.95 -12.80 11.05
C LEU A 56 14.92 -13.30 9.60
N LEU A 57 13.79 -13.88 9.17
CA LEU A 57 13.63 -14.35 7.80
C LEU A 57 13.74 -13.19 6.80
N ASN A 58 13.12 -12.05 7.08
CA ASN A 58 13.20 -10.87 6.21
C ASN A 58 14.60 -10.21 6.20
N MET A 59 15.29 -10.19 7.34
CA MET A 59 16.64 -9.62 7.46
C MET A 59 17.69 -10.44 6.71
N PHE A 60 17.63 -11.77 6.77
CA PHE A 60 18.71 -12.64 6.27
C PHE A 60 18.33 -13.54 5.10
N GLY A 61 17.04 -13.87 4.95
CA GLY A 61 16.55 -14.80 3.93
C GLY A 61 15.88 -14.13 2.74
N HIS A 62 15.48 -12.87 2.85
CA HIS A 62 14.78 -12.10 1.80
C HIS A 62 13.68 -12.90 1.08
N PRO A 63 12.63 -13.35 1.81
CA PRO A 63 11.64 -14.28 1.29
C PRO A 63 10.90 -13.75 0.06
N GLY A 64 10.30 -14.67 -0.70
CA GLY A 64 9.64 -14.40 -1.98
C GLY A 64 10.54 -14.71 -3.17
N GLU A 65 9.93 -14.99 -4.33
CA GLU A 65 10.70 -15.37 -5.51
C GLU A 65 11.65 -14.25 -5.96
N PRO A 66 12.93 -14.57 -6.26
CA PRO A 66 13.85 -13.59 -6.80
C PRO A 66 13.48 -13.26 -8.25
N GLY A 67 13.67 -11.99 -8.65
CA GLY A 67 13.47 -11.54 -10.02
C GLY A 67 12.49 -10.38 -10.18
N THR A 68 12.66 -9.65 -11.27
CA THR A 68 11.91 -8.43 -11.57
C THR A 68 10.74 -8.76 -12.51
N VAL A 69 9.65 -9.29 -11.96
CA VAL A 69 8.41 -9.58 -12.72
C VAL A 69 7.39 -8.46 -12.59
N ARG A 70 6.57 -8.27 -13.64
CA ARG A 70 5.46 -7.31 -13.63
C ARG A 70 4.46 -7.68 -12.52
N ALA A 71 3.80 -6.68 -11.95
CA ALA A 71 2.75 -6.92 -10.98
C ALA A 71 1.63 -7.79 -11.57
N GLN A 72 1.07 -8.66 -10.74
CA GLN A 72 0.11 -9.69 -11.15
C GLN A 72 -1.32 -9.46 -10.63
N ASP A 73 -1.53 -8.40 -9.85
CA ASP A 73 -2.81 -7.94 -9.28
C ASP A 73 -3.37 -6.70 -9.98
N VAL A 74 -2.79 -6.30 -11.12
CA VAL A 74 -3.27 -5.18 -11.95
C VAL A 74 -4.22 -5.68 -13.04
N ASN A 75 -5.19 -4.87 -13.43
CA ASN A 75 -6.07 -5.18 -14.55
C ASN A 75 -5.35 -4.97 -15.91
N SER A 76 -6.06 -5.27 -17.00
CA SER A 76 -5.54 -5.18 -18.36
C SER A 76 -5.10 -3.78 -18.79
N ILE A 77 -5.50 -2.72 -18.09
CA ILE A 77 -5.09 -1.33 -18.36
C ILE A 77 -4.03 -0.79 -17.38
N ASP A 78 -3.30 -1.69 -16.70
CA ASP A 78 -2.23 -1.33 -15.76
C ASP A 78 -2.72 -0.55 -14.51
N GLU A 79 -3.98 -0.72 -14.13
CA GLU A 79 -4.56 -0.13 -12.92
C GLU A 79 -4.86 -1.19 -11.85
N LEU A 80 -4.97 -0.77 -10.59
CA LEU A 80 -5.42 -1.65 -9.51
C LEU A 80 -6.96 -1.68 -9.44
N PRO A 81 -7.60 -2.83 -9.71
CA PRO A 81 -9.03 -3.02 -9.48
C PRO A 81 -9.33 -3.11 -7.97
N ASP A 82 -10.60 -2.90 -7.61
CA ASP A 82 -11.08 -3.18 -6.25
C ASP A 82 -10.89 -4.67 -5.90
N SER A 83 -10.54 -4.99 -4.67
CA SER A 83 -10.27 -6.37 -4.21
C SER A 83 -10.40 -6.49 -2.68
N SER A 84 -10.14 -7.69 -2.14
CA SER A 84 -9.93 -7.94 -0.71
C SER A 84 -8.79 -7.15 -0.06
N TRP A 85 -7.90 -6.56 -0.86
CA TRP A 85 -6.74 -5.76 -0.41
C TRP A 85 -6.96 -4.25 -0.50
N PHE A 86 -7.85 -3.80 -1.40
CA PHE A 86 -7.86 -2.43 -1.89
C PHE A 86 -9.22 -1.98 -2.41
N THR A 87 -9.51 -0.69 -2.26
CA THR A 87 -10.59 -0.02 -3.00
C THR A 87 -10.03 1.25 -3.61
N ASN A 88 -10.18 1.42 -4.91
CA ASN A 88 -9.63 2.57 -5.62
C ASN A 88 -10.46 3.83 -5.32
N ARG A 89 -10.16 4.52 -4.21
CA ARG A 89 -10.90 5.72 -3.77
C ARG A 89 -10.46 6.97 -4.52
N LEU A 90 -9.23 7.44 -4.23
CA LEU A 90 -8.69 8.65 -4.85
C LEU A 90 -8.41 8.52 -6.37
N GLY A 91 -8.20 7.30 -6.88
CA GLY A 91 -7.92 7.09 -8.29
C GLY A 91 -9.16 7.18 -9.20
N VAL A 92 -10.37 7.07 -8.66
CA VAL A 92 -11.62 7.18 -9.45
C VAL A 92 -12.49 8.36 -9.06
N GLN A 93 -12.37 8.87 -7.83
CA GLN A 93 -13.20 9.96 -7.33
C GLN A 93 -12.36 10.99 -6.55
N ALA A 94 -12.66 12.27 -6.75
CA ALA A 94 -12.10 13.33 -5.93
C ALA A 94 -12.59 13.20 -4.49
N MET A 95 -11.69 13.37 -3.53
CA MET A 95 -11.99 13.40 -2.10
C MET A 95 -12.00 14.84 -1.59
N THR A 96 -12.95 15.16 -0.73
CA THR A 96 -13.04 16.45 -0.02
C THR A 96 -12.23 16.45 1.27
N ALA A 97 -11.91 17.63 1.78
CA ALA A 97 -11.26 17.79 3.08
C ALA A 97 -12.06 17.15 4.24
N ASP A 98 -13.39 17.23 4.19
CA ASP A 98 -14.25 16.63 5.23
C ASP A 98 -14.24 15.11 5.19
N GLU A 99 -14.23 14.51 3.99
CA GLU A 99 -14.06 13.07 3.84
C GLU A 99 -12.70 12.60 4.36
N MET A 100 -11.64 13.35 4.06
CA MET A 100 -10.31 13.09 4.61
C MET A 100 -10.31 13.20 6.13
N ARG A 101 -10.86 14.26 6.74
CA ARG A 101 -10.95 14.41 8.21
C ARG A 101 -11.72 13.27 8.87
N ARG A 102 -12.85 12.88 8.28
CA ARG A 102 -13.74 11.82 8.78
C ARG A 102 -13.03 10.47 8.83
N GLY A 103 -12.31 10.10 7.77
CA GLY A 103 -11.66 8.80 7.64
C GLY A 103 -12.61 7.72 7.11
N VAL A 104 -12.54 6.53 7.70
CA VAL A 104 -13.14 5.29 7.20
C VAL A 104 -14.66 5.26 7.33
N SER A 105 -15.21 5.79 8.42
CA SER A 105 -16.64 5.73 8.72
C SER A 105 -17.14 6.95 9.48
N SER A 106 -18.44 7.00 9.75
CA SER A 106 -19.06 8.03 10.61
C SER A 106 -18.85 7.78 12.11
N ASP A 107 -18.14 6.73 12.51
CA ASP A 107 -17.83 6.48 13.91
C ASP A 107 -16.83 7.52 14.44
N THR A 108 -17.29 8.36 15.35
CA THR A 108 -16.53 9.44 15.98
C THR A 108 -15.86 9.00 17.29
N GLY A 109 -16.01 7.72 17.68
CA GLY A 109 -15.43 7.14 18.88
C GLY A 109 -16.48 6.62 19.86
N PRO A 110 -16.05 6.20 21.06
CA PRO A 110 -16.93 5.69 22.12
C PRO A 110 -18.04 6.69 22.50
N ALA A 111 -19.23 6.17 22.81
CA ALA A 111 -20.31 6.99 23.36
C ALA A 111 -19.95 7.58 24.74
N PRO A 112 -20.58 8.71 25.12
CA PRO A 112 -20.45 9.27 26.47
C PRO A 112 -20.79 8.25 27.55
N GLY A 113 -20.08 8.33 28.68
CA GLY A 113 -20.26 7.45 29.83
C GLY A 113 -19.01 6.62 30.15
N LYS A 114 -19.19 5.58 30.97
CA LYS A 114 -18.10 4.71 31.42
C LYS A 114 -17.73 3.68 30.36
N TRP A 115 -16.43 3.44 30.21
CA TRP A 115 -15.90 2.44 29.29
C TRP A 115 -15.50 1.19 30.08
N THR A 116 -16.01 0.04 29.65
CA THR A 116 -15.74 -1.24 30.29
C THR A 116 -14.43 -1.81 29.75
N VAL A 117 -13.40 -1.93 30.57
CA VAL A 117 -12.11 -2.54 30.22
C VAL A 117 -12.26 -4.06 30.18
N ARG A 118 -11.96 -4.66 29.02
CA ARG A 118 -12.07 -6.11 28.78
C ARG A 118 -10.72 -6.81 28.77
N THR A 119 -9.69 -6.15 28.26
CA THR A 119 -8.34 -6.75 28.19
C THR A 119 -7.28 -5.68 28.35
N GLY A 120 -6.26 -5.95 29.17
CA GLY A 120 -5.05 -5.14 29.25
C GLY A 120 -3.97 -5.61 28.27
N LYS A 121 -3.26 -4.68 27.62
CA LYS A 121 -1.99 -5.02 26.92
C LYS A 121 -0.93 -5.31 27.98
N GLY A 122 -0.78 -6.57 28.38
CA GLY A 122 0.12 -6.92 29.49
C GLY A 122 1.61 -6.66 29.24
N ASN A 123 2.10 -6.84 28.00
CA ASN A 123 3.54 -6.78 27.66
C ASN A 123 3.89 -5.88 26.45
N GLY A 124 2.98 -4.99 26.03
CA GLY A 124 3.28 -4.01 24.98
C GLY A 124 4.17 -2.87 25.51
N VAL A 125 5.06 -2.37 24.65
CA VAL A 125 5.90 -1.19 24.96
C VAL A 125 5.01 0.03 25.23
N SER A 126 3.95 0.21 24.43
CA SER A 126 2.95 1.27 24.62
C SER A 126 1.77 0.83 25.51
N PRO A 127 1.33 1.67 26.46
CA PRO A 127 0.14 1.43 27.30
C PRO A 127 -1.15 1.36 26.47
N GLY A 128 -2.15 0.61 26.93
CA GLY A 128 -3.40 0.42 26.19
C GLY A 128 -4.33 -0.68 26.70
N PHE A 129 -5.58 -0.62 26.22
CA PHE A 129 -6.69 -1.50 26.61
C PHE A 129 -7.56 -1.89 25.41
N THR A 130 -8.27 -3.00 25.55
CA THR A 130 -9.52 -3.22 24.80
C THR A 130 -10.67 -2.80 25.69
N VAL A 131 -11.53 -1.91 25.19
CA VAL A 131 -12.69 -1.38 25.92
C VAL A 131 -13.99 -1.62 25.16
N THR A 132 -15.09 -1.61 25.89
CA THR A 132 -16.45 -1.57 25.35
C THR A 132 -17.15 -0.31 25.85
N ASP A 133 -17.77 0.45 24.96
CA ASP A 133 -18.54 1.65 25.33
C ASP A 133 -19.97 1.30 25.80
N THR A 134 -20.76 2.32 26.11
CA THR A 134 -22.16 2.18 26.56
C THR A 134 -23.12 1.65 25.49
N ARG A 135 -22.73 1.66 24.20
CA ARG A 135 -23.47 1.06 23.08
C ARG A 135 -23.09 -0.39 22.82
N GLY A 136 -22.11 -0.93 23.56
CA GLY A 136 -21.57 -2.27 23.31
C GLY A 136 -20.51 -2.31 22.19
N HIS A 137 -20.08 -1.16 21.66
CA HIS A 137 -19.07 -1.11 20.62
C HIS A 137 -17.67 -1.33 21.22
N ARG A 138 -16.85 -2.14 20.53
CA ARG A 138 -15.49 -2.49 20.98
C ARG A 138 -14.44 -1.58 20.35
N TYR A 139 -13.56 -1.05 21.19
CA TYR A 139 -12.46 -0.18 20.79
C TYR A 139 -11.12 -0.66 21.36
N PHE A 140 -10.06 -0.41 20.60
CA PHE A 140 -8.67 -0.57 21.04
C PHE A 140 -8.08 0.80 21.36
N VAL A 141 -7.58 0.93 22.58
CA VAL A 141 -7.14 2.18 23.20
C VAL A 141 -5.62 2.11 23.36
N LYS A 142 -4.89 3.13 22.90
CA LYS A 142 -3.44 3.29 23.13
C LYS A 142 -3.14 4.74 23.49
N PHE A 143 -2.21 4.93 24.43
CA PHE A 143 -1.81 6.26 24.90
C PHE A 143 -0.39 6.59 24.45
N ASP A 144 -0.08 7.88 24.40
CA ASP A 144 1.30 8.37 24.28
C ASP A 144 2.08 8.11 25.57
N ALA A 145 3.40 7.98 25.48
CA ALA A 145 4.28 7.89 26.63
C ALA A 145 4.54 9.28 27.27
N PRO A 146 4.81 9.36 28.59
CA PRO A 146 5.13 10.61 29.27
C PRO A 146 6.26 11.38 28.56
N GLY A 147 6.06 12.69 28.35
CA GLY A 147 7.01 13.57 27.67
C GLY A 147 6.83 13.65 26.14
N TRP A 148 6.00 12.76 25.55
CA TRP A 148 5.79 12.66 24.11
C TRP A 148 4.30 12.77 23.73
N ASN A 149 3.56 13.65 24.42
CA ASN A 149 2.14 13.88 24.16
C ASN A 149 1.90 14.15 22.66
N GLU A 150 0.84 13.55 22.11
CA GLU A 150 0.34 13.71 20.74
C GLU A 150 1.21 13.08 19.65
N LEU A 151 2.42 12.62 19.96
CA LEU A 151 3.37 12.11 18.97
C LEU A 151 2.84 10.86 18.27
N ALA A 152 2.58 9.77 19.01
CA ALA A 152 2.12 8.52 18.41
C ALA A 152 0.61 8.56 18.12
N THR A 153 -0.18 9.15 19.02
CA THR A 153 -1.64 9.22 18.83
C THR A 153 -2.04 10.12 17.66
N GLY A 154 -1.38 11.27 17.47
CA GLY A 154 -1.60 12.16 16.33
C GLY A 154 -1.16 11.52 15.01
N ALA A 155 0.01 10.87 15.00
CA ALA A 155 0.51 10.14 13.83
C ALA A 155 -0.42 9.00 13.41
N GLU A 156 -0.86 8.15 14.34
CA GLU A 156 -1.76 7.03 14.05
C GLU A 156 -3.06 7.52 13.40
N VAL A 157 -3.69 8.54 13.98
CA VAL A 157 -4.94 9.08 13.44
C VAL A 157 -4.73 9.69 12.06
N ALA A 158 -3.75 10.56 11.87
CA ALA A 158 -3.48 11.21 10.58
C ALA A 158 -3.14 10.20 9.47
N VAL A 159 -2.22 9.28 9.74
CA VAL A 159 -1.76 8.32 8.71
C VAL A 159 -2.82 7.29 8.37
N THR A 160 -3.69 6.92 9.32
CA THR A 160 -4.89 6.12 9.03
C THR A 160 -5.78 6.79 7.97
N ARG A 161 -5.95 8.11 8.01
CA ARG A 161 -6.74 8.84 6.99
C ARG A 161 -6.08 8.78 5.63
N PHE A 162 -4.77 9.00 5.60
CA PHE A 162 -4.00 8.94 4.37
C PHE A 162 -4.06 7.56 3.71
N TYR A 163 -3.86 6.48 4.48
CA TYR A 163 -3.94 5.12 3.96
C TYR A 163 -5.37 4.74 3.53
N HIS A 164 -6.40 5.21 4.26
CA HIS A 164 -7.77 5.07 3.82
C HIS A 164 -8.00 5.75 2.47
N ALA A 165 -7.59 7.02 2.33
CA ALA A 165 -7.74 7.78 1.09
C ALA A 165 -6.98 7.15 -0.09
N LEU A 166 -5.78 6.64 0.17
CA LEU A 166 -4.97 5.91 -0.81
C LEU A 166 -5.57 4.56 -1.19
N GLY A 167 -6.62 4.07 -0.52
CA GLY A 167 -7.41 2.92 -0.95
C GLY A 167 -7.24 1.66 -0.09
N TYR A 168 -6.36 1.68 0.91
CA TYR A 168 -6.15 0.53 1.80
C TYR A 168 -7.28 0.36 2.80
N TYR A 169 -7.46 -0.87 3.27
CA TYR A 169 -8.32 -1.15 4.43
C TYR A 169 -7.54 -0.92 5.72
N VAL A 170 -8.10 -0.04 6.55
CA VAL A 170 -7.56 0.39 7.84
C VAL A 170 -8.74 0.57 8.79
N PRO A 171 -8.55 0.48 10.12
CA PRO A 171 -9.62 0.72 11.08
C PRO A 171 -10.00 2.20 11.11
N GLN A 172 -11.23 2.50 11.54
CA GLN A 172 -11.53 3.85 11.99
C GLN A 172 -10.78 4.10 13.31
N THR A 173 -10.03 5.20 13.39
CA THR A 173 -9.28 5.56 14.60
C THR A 173 -9.53 7.01 14.93
N ASN A 174 -9.93 7.37 16.16
CA ASN A 174 -10.15 8.78 16.53
C ASN A 174 -9.31 9.18 17.75
N ILE A 175 -9.15 10.48 17.97
CA ILE A 175 -8.62 11.00 19.24
C ILE A 175 -9.77 11.13 20.24
N ALA A 176 -9.58 10.56 21.42
CA ALA A 176 -10.44 10.75 22.57
C ALA A 176 -9.64 11.19 23.80
N TYR A 177 -10.35 11.71 24.80
CA TYR A 177 -9.81 12.07 26.10
C TYR A 177 -10.61 11.35 27.18
N ILE A 178 -9.91 10.75 28.13
CA ILE A 178 -10.55 10.06 29.26
C ILE A 178 -9.92 10.45 30.58
N ARG A 179 -10.68 10.32 31.66
CA ARG A 179 -10.15 10.30 33.02
C ARG A 179 -10.12 8.88 33.57
N ARG A 180 -9.39 8.68 34.66
CA ARG A 180 -9.28 7.35 35.28
C ARG A 180 -10.65 6.81 35.69
N GLU A 181 -11.48 7.68 36.26
CA GLU A 181 -12.83 7.37 36.70
C GLU A 181 -13.75 6.95 35.55
N ASP A 182 -13.42 7.24 34.30
CA ASP A 182 -14.20 6.83 33.13
C ASP A 182 -14.01 5.34 32.78
N LEU A 183 -12.98 4.70 33.34
CA LEU A 183 -12.69 3.29 33.12
C LEU A 183 -13.24 2.43 34.26
N VAL A 184 -14.05 1.44 33.90
CA VAL A 184 -14.59 0.42 34.80
C VAL A 184 -14.04 -0.94 34.40
N LEU A 185 -13.60 -1.74 35.37
CA LEU A 185 -13.15 -3.09 35.11
C LEU A 185 -14.36 -3.97 34.72
N GLY A 186 -14.31 -4.60 33.56
CA GLY A 186 -15.36 -5.51 33.13
C GLY A 186 -15.27 -6.88 33.79
N ASP A 187 -16.42 -7.53 33.95
CA ASP A 187 -16.47 -8.92 34.37
C ASP A 187 -15.68 -9.81 33.41
N GLY A 188 -14.87 -10.70 33.97
CA GLY A 188 -14.00 -11.60 33.20
C GLY A 188 -12.85 -10.91 32.47
N ALA A 189 -12.54 -9.64 32.77
CA ALA A 189 -11.42 -8.95 32.16
C ALA A 189 -10.09 -9.67 32.46
N THR A 190 -9.22 -9.74 31.45
CA THR A 190 -7.93 -10.44 31.53
C THR A 190 -6.76 -9.54 31.17
N THR A 191 -5.58 -9.89 31.66
CA THR A 191 -4.32 -9.26 31.27
C THR A 191 -3.21 -10.30 31.24
N THR A 192 -2.11 -9.99 30.55
CA THR A 192 -0.91 -10.84 30.56
C THR A 192 0.00 -10.41 31.71
N GLY A 193 0.41 -11.35 32.55
CA GLY A 193 1.36 -11.12 33.63
C GLY A 193 2.80 -10.98 33.14
N ALA A 194 3.71 -10.58 34.03
CA ALA A 194 5.14 -10.48 33.74
C ALA A 194 5.78 -11.83 33.36
N ASP A 195 5.16 -12.94 33.78
CA ASP A 195 5.51 -14.31 33.39
C ASP A 195 4.99 -14.71 31.99
N GLY A 196 4.33 -13.79 31.29
CA GLY A 196 3.73 -14.02 29.97
C GLY A 196 2.40 -14.78 30.02
N LYS A 197 1.87 -15.13 31.20
CA LYS A 197 0.62 -15.90 31.32
C LYS A 197 -0.59 -14.99 31.46
N LYS A 198 -1.73 -15.41 30.90
CA LYS A 198 -3.00 -14.70 31.09
C LYS A 198 -3.52 -14.91 32.52
N ARG A 199 -3.96 -13.82 33.16
CA ARG A 199 -4.61 -13.82 34.47
C ARG A 199 -5.80 -12.87 34.51
N PRO A 200 -6.73 -13.01 35.48
CA PRO A 200 -7.74 -12.01 35.73
C PRO A 200 -7.11 -10.63 35.99
N MET A 201 -7.72 -9.61 35.40
CA MET A 201 -7.30 -8.22 35.53
C MET A 201 -7.85 -7.65 36.85
N LYS A 202 -7.07 -6.78 37.48
CA LYS A 202 -7.41 -6.07 38.71
C LYS A 202 -7.50 -4.58 38.42
N THR A 203 -8.19 -3.83 39.27
CA THR A 203 -8.28 -2.36 39.18
C THR A 203 -6.89 -1.71 39.11
N GLY A 204 -5.94 -2.18 39.93
CA GLY A 204 -4.56 -1.70 39.92
C GLY A 204 -3.79 -1.93 38.61
N ASP A 205 -4.23 -2.84 37.74
CA ASP A 205 -3.64 -3.01 36.40
C ASP A 205 -4.02 -1.84 35.47
N ILE A 206 -5.23 -1.27 35.64
CA ILE A 206 -5.66 -0.06 34.94
C ILE A 206 -4.78 1.11 35.39
N ASP A 207 -4.60 1.26 36.70
CA ASP A 207 -3.79 2.33 37.29
C ASP A 207 -2.33 2.25 36.84
N SER A 208 -1.75 1.04 36.85
CA SER A 208 -0.37 0.80 36.42
C SER A 208 -0.15 1.09 34.93
N ASN A 209 -1.15 0.82 34.09
CA ASN A 209 -1.09 1.12 32.67
C ASN A 209 -1.17 2.64 32.42
N LEU A 210 -2.09 3.34 33.10
CA LEU A 210 -2.21 4.79 33.00
C LEU A 210 -1.03 5.55 33.61
N ALA A 211 -0.34 5.00 34.60
CA ALA A 211 0.90 5.57 35.14
C ALA A 211 2.03 5.64 34.10
N ARG A 212 1.96 4.80 33.06
CA ARG A 212 2.89 4.80 31.90
C ARG A 212 2.37 5.61 30.72
N ALA A 213 1.23 6.29 30.86
CA ALA A 213 0.63 7.12 29.83
C ALA A 213 0.90 8.61 30.12
N ALA A 214 1.04 9.40 29.05
CA ALA A 214 1.09 10.85 29.15
C ALA A 214 -0.22 11.38 29.75
N ARG A 215 -0.08 12.19 30.80
CA ARG A 215 -1.21 12.82 31.49
C ARG A 215 -1.22 14.31 31.19
N GLU A 216 -2.37 14.80 30.75
CA GLU A 216 -2.59 16.22 30.49
C GLU A 216 -2.63 17.02 31.81
N PRO A 217 -2.34 18.34 31.78
CA PRO A 217 -2.36 19.18 32.99
C PRO A 217 -3.68 19.15 33.76
N ASP A 218 -4.80 18.98 33.07
CA ASP A 218 -6.13 18.87 33.67
C ASP A 218 -6.47 17.47 34.20
N GLY A 219 -5.51 16.55 34.12
CA GLY A 219 -5.61 15.18 34.62
C GLY A 219 -6.21 14.16 33.65
N ARG A 220 -6.64 14.57 32.45
CA ARG A 220 -7.10 13.65 31.38
C ARG A 220 -5.93 12.92 30.71
N TYR A 221 -6.25 11.83 30.02
CA TYR A 221 -5.33 11.09 29.16
C TYR A 221 -5.84 11.18 27.72
N ARG A 222 -4.99 11.68 26.83
CA ARG A 222 -5.21 11.62 25.39
C ARG A 222 -4.96 10.19 24.90
N THR A 223 -5.85 9.68 24.07
CA THR A 223 -5.76 8.32 23.55
C THR A 223 -6.25 8.23 22.11
N ILE A 224 -5.71 7.28 21.35
CA ILE A 224 -6.44 6.78 20.20
C ILE A 224 -7.59 5.87 20.65
N VAL A 225 -8.67 5.86 19.87
CA VAL A 225 -9.75 4.88 19.95
C VAL A 225 -9.92 4.27 18.56
N SER A 226 -9.38 3.07 18.37
CA SER A 226 -9.50 2.32 17.12
C SER A 226 -10.70 1.39 17.18
N THR A 227 -11.66 1.56 16.29
CA THR A 227 -12.85 0.71 16.18
C THR A 227 -12.43 -0.71 15.80
N ALA A 228 -13.06 -1.71 16.40
CA ALA A 228 -12.84 -3.09 16.01
C ALA A 228 -13.27 -3.32 14.54
N LEU A 229 -12.41 -3.96 13.77
CA LEU A 229 -12.69 -4.30 12.38
C LEU A 229 -13.86 -5.30 12.29
N GLU A 230 -14.55 -5.24 11.16
CA GLU A 230 -15.62 -6.17 10.79
C GLU A 230 -15.09 -7.60 10.70
N GLY A 231 -15.94 -8.57 11.07
CA GLY A 231 -15.64 -9.98 10.86
C GLY A 231 -14.79 -10.63 11.94
N LYS A 232 -14.37 -11.87 11.67
CA LYS A 232 -13.56 -12.69 12.59
C LYS A 232 -12.07 -12.47 12.31
N PRO A 233 -11.25 -12.04 13.29
CA PRO A 233 -9.80 -11.95 13.13
C PRO A 233 -9.16 -13.29 12.78
N LEU A 234 -8.27 -13.29 11.79
CA LEU A 234 -7.53 -14.47 11.31
C LEU A 234 -6.01 -14.39 11.52
N GLY A 235 -5.50 -13.30 12.09
CA GLY A 235 -4.07 -13.02 12.26
C GLY A 235 -3.50 -12.14 11.14
N GLY A 236 -2.24 -11.74 11.22
CA GLY A 236 -1.61 -10.87 10.21
C GLY A 236 -1.29 -11.60 8.89
N PHE A 237 -0.90 -10.86 7.87
CA PHE A 237 -0.40 -11.40 6.60
C PHE A 237 1.09 -11.09 6.41
N LYS A 238 1.81 -12.00 5.74
CA LYS A 238 3.22 -11.79 5.32
C LYS A 238 3.28 -10.98 4.03
N TYR A 239 4.43 -10.41 3.71
CA TYR A 239 4.64 -9.68 2.44
C TYR A 239 5.25 -10.55 1.32
N ALA A 240 5.30 -11.87 1.53
CA ALA A 240 5.82 -12.84 0.58
C ALA A 240 4.92 -14.09 0.53
N GLY A 241 4.92 -14.75 -0.62
CA GLY A 241 4.10 -15.92 -0.92
C GLY A 241 2.61 -15.62 -0.83
N THR A 242 1.81 -16.67 -0.74
CA THR A 242 0.36 -16.61 -0.56
C THR A 242 -0.04 -17.14 0.82
N ARG A 243 -1.33 -17.12 1.12
CA ARG A 243 -1.97 -17.85 2.21
C ARG A 243 -2.50 -19.18 1.63
N PRO A 244 -1.84 -20.32 1.87
CA PRO A 244 -2.17 -21.57 1.18
C PRO A 244 -3.56 -22.12 1.54
N ASP A 245 -4.13 -21.69 2.66
CA ASP A 245 -5.46 -22.02 3.16
C ASP A 245 -6.56 -21.07 2.68
N ASP A 246 -6.22 -19.95 2.04
CA ASP A 246 -7.18 -19.02 1.44
C ASP A 246 -7.28 -19.26 -0.07
N PRO A 247 -8.42 -19.75 -0.58
CA PRO A 247 -8.56 -20.08 -1.99
C PRO A 247 -8.61 -18.84 -2.91
N ASN A 248 -8.72 -17.63 -2.37
CA ASN A 248 -8.68 -16.39 -3.16
C ASN A 248 -7.29 -15.71 -3.12
N ASP A 249 -6.38 -16.11 -2.24
CA ASP A 249 -5.00 -15.57 -2.18
C ASP A 249 -4.10 -16.32 -3.18
N VAL A 250 -4.27 -15.99 -4.46
CA VAL A 250 -3.63 -16.71 -5.59
C VAL A 250 -2.41 -16.02 -6.16
N VAL A 251 -2.20 -14.73 -5.84
CA VAL A 251 -1.07 -13.95 -6.32
C VAL A 251 -0.03 -13.84 -5.21
N PRO A 252 1.22 -14.29 -5.42
CA PRO A 252 2.28 -14.09 -4.43
C PRO A 252 2.40 -12.61 -4.07
N ARG A 253 2.36 -12.31 -2.78
CA ARG A 253 2.24 -10.94 -2.25
C ARG A 253 3.41 -10.03 -2.64
N GLU A 254 4.60 -10.59 -2.82
CA GLU A 254 5.76 -9.87 -3.33
C GLU A 254 5.63 -9.50 -4.82
N ARG A 255 4.61 -10.00 -5.52
CA ARG A 255 4.24 -9.72 -6.92
C ARG A 255 3.02 -8.82 -7.06
N MET A 256 2.48 -8.31 -5.95
CA MET A 256 1.31 -7.46 -5.95
C MET A 256 1.70 -5.98 -5.93
N ARG A 257 1.28 -5.19 -6.93
CA ARG A 257 1.45 -3.74 -6.98
C ARG A 257 0.84 -3.10 -5.74
N VAL A 258 -0.30 -3.60 -5.23
CA VAL A 258 -0.93 -3.05 -4.02
C VAL A 258 0.01 -3.08 -2.82
N LEU A 259 0.90 -4.09 -2.71
CA LEU A 259 1.88 -4.18 -1.62
C LEU A 259 3.24 -3.58 -1.98
N ARG A 260 3.63 -3.56 -3.26
CA ARG A 260 4.86 -2.91 -3.72
C ARG A 260 4.77 -1.38 -3.63
N ALA A 261 3.62 -0.80 -4.00
CA ALA A 261 3.36 0.63 -3.95
C ALA A 261 3.34 1.18 -2.51
N LEU A 262 3.12 0.34 -1.49
CA LEU A 262 3.29 0.72 -0.09
C LEU A 262 4.69 1.26 0.22
N ARG A 263 5.72 0.92 -0.56
CA ARG A 263 7.04 1.55 -0.44
C ARG A 263 6.96 3.06 -0.67
N ALA A 264 6.17 3.50 -1.66
CA ALA A 264 5.99 4.93 -1.95
C ALA A 264 5.26 5.65 -0.83
N PHE A 265 4.17 5.06 -0.35
CA PHE A 265 3.36 5.63 0.74
C PHE A 265 4.10 5.60 2.08
N GLY A 266 4.84 4.52 2.34
CA GLY A 266 5.69 4.40 3.52
C GLY A 266 6.84 5.39 3.51
N ALA A 267 7.50 5.61 2.36
CA ALA A 267 8.48 6.68 2.21
C ALA A 267 7.85 8.07 2.42
N TRP A 268 6.60 8.29 1.99
CA TRP A 268 5.94 9.58 2.17
C TRP A 268 5.71 9.93 3.65
N VAL A 269 5.13 9.01 4.43
CA VAL A 269 4.76 9.25 5.83
C VAL A 269 5.78 8.72 6.84
N GLY A 270 6.93 8.20 6.39
CA GLY A 270 7.92 7.57 7.26
C GLY A 270 7.41 6.28 7.92
N HIS A 271 6.70 5.41 7.21
CA HIS A 271 6.21 4.15 7.80
C HIS A 271 7.32 3.08 7.83
N THR A 272 8.18 3.13 8.85
CA THR A 272 9.33 2.22 8.96
C THR A 272 8.97 0.85 9.54
N ASP A 273 7.83 0.72 10.21
CA ASP A 273 7.40 -0.50 10.90
C ASP A 273 6.38 -1.34 10.10
N ALA A 274 6.50 -1.39 8.78
CA ALA A 274 5.64 -2.16 7.88
C ALA A 274 5.91 -3.69 7.95
N LYS A 275 5.65 -4.28 9.12
CA LYS A 275 5.85 -5.71 9.45
C LYS A 275 4.54 -6.48 9.38
N ALA A 276 4.64 -7.80 9.24
CA ALA A 276 3.47 -8.69 9.17
C ALA A 276 2.58 -8.64 10.42
N ILE A 277 3.14 -8.29 11.59
CA ILE A 277 2.34 -8.17 12.83
C ILE A 277 1.51 -6.89 12.90
N ASN A 278 1.81 -5.90 12.05
CA ASN A 278 1.08 -4.63 11.93
C ASN A 278 0.06 -4.72 10.77
N SER A 279 -0.39 -5.93 10.47
CA SER A 279 -1.52 -6.19 9.58
C SER A 279 -2.50 -7.16 10.23
N LEU A 280 -3.71 -7.21 9.70
CA LEU A 280 -4.74 -8.14 10.18
C LEU A 280 -5.67 -8.58 9.05
N ASP A 281 -5.73 -9.88 8.84
CA ASP A 281 -6.75 -10.53 8.05
C ASP A 281 -8.02 -10.69 8.88
N THR A 282 -9.16 -10.38 8.26
CA THR A 282 -10.49 -10.58 8.84
C THR A 282 -11.37 -11.38 7.89
N LEU A 283 -12.02 -12.42 8.40
CA LEU A 283 -13.06 -13.14 7.68
C LEU A 283 -14.36 -12.32 7.73
N ILE A 284 -14.80 -11.82 6.59
CA ILE A 284 -15.98 -10.99 6.43
C ILE A 284 -17.00 -11.65 5.50
N THR A 285 -18.20 -11.10 5.44
CA THR A 285 -19.15 -11.39 4.36
C THR A 285 -19.06 -10.28 3.32
N ASP A 286 -18.48 -10.57 2.16
CA ASP A 286 -18.50 -9.67 1.00
C ASP A 286 -19.47 -10.21 -0.05
N ARG A 287 -20.46 -9.40 -0.44
CA ARG A 287 -21.49 -9.75 -1.45
C ARG A 287 -22.13 -11.14 -1.25
N GLY A 288 -22.42 -11.49 0.01
CA GLY A 288 -23.07 -12.75 0.38
C GLY A 288 -22.14 -13.97 0.41
N ARG A 289 -20.82 -13.79 0.28
CA ARG A 289 -19.82 -14.86 0.40
C ARG A 289 -18.80 -14.55 1.48
N ALA A 290 -18.24 -15.59 2.08
CA ALA A 290 -17.15 -15.42 3.02
C ALA A 290 -15.85 -15.11 2.27
N ALA A 291 -15.21 -14.01 2.61
CA ALA A 291 -13.96 -13.55 2.01
C ALA A 291 -12.99 -13.11 3.11
N VAL A 292 -11.68 -13.24 2.86
CA VAL A 292 -10.65 -12.65 3.72
C VAL A 292 -10.42 -11.22 3.25
N ARG A 293 -10.52 -10.25 4.16
CA ARG A 293 -10.11 -8.86 3.91
C ARG A 293 -8.78 -8.59 4.62
N HIS A 294 -7.86 -7.95 3.92
CA HIS A 294 -6.50 -7.68 4.39
C HIS A 294 -6.38 -6.22 4.85
N ASN A 295 -6.14 -6.02 6.15
CA ASN A 295 -6.11 -4.68 6.75
C ASN A 295 -4.69 -4.31 7.20
N LEU A 296 -4.34 -3.03 7.08
CA LEU A 296 -3.13 -2.44 7.67
C LEU A 296 -3.48 -1.80 9.01
N LEU A 297 -2.61 -1.99 10.01
CA LEU A 297 -2.79 -1.53 11.38
C LEU A 297 -1.53 -0.79 11.88
N ASP A 298 -1.68 -0.15 13.05
CA ASP A 298 -0.58 0.32 13.89
C ASP A 298 0.32 1.38 13.24
N PHE A 299 -0.29 2.51 12.89
CA PHE A 299 0.42 3.66 12.34
C PHE A 299 1.04 4.57 13.41
N GLY A 300 1.04 4.17 14.68
CA GLY A 300 1.65 4.93 15.78
C GLY A 300 3.17 5.14 15.64
N SER A 301 3.85 4.35 14.81
CA SER A 301 5.27 4.45 14.47
C SER A 301 5.50 5.04 13.06
N THR A 302 4.77 6.11 12.74
CA THR A 302 4.88 6.88 11.49
C THR A 302 5.21 8.34 11.79
N LEU A 303 5.37 9.18 10.76
CA LEU A 303 5.85 10.55 10.87
C LEU A 303 7.19 10.59 11.61
N GLY A 304 7.35 11.28 12.73
CA GLY A 304 8.60 11.19 13.52
C GLY A 304 8.51 10.30 14.75
N SER A 305 7.42 9.55 14.91
CA SER A 305 7.14 8.70 16.06
C SER A 305 7.74 7.29 15.90
N GLY A 306 8.38 6.80 16.95
CA GLY A 306 8.76 5.40 17.17
C GLY A 306 7.80 4.67 18.12
N GLY A 307 6.63 5.23 18.40
CA GLY A 307 5.54 4.63 19.18
C GLY A 307 5.53 4.94 20.67
N ILE A 308 6.70 5.14 21.31
CA ILE A 308 6.84 5.59 22.71
C ILE A 308 7.80 6.77 22.90
N GLY A 309 8.18 7.38 21.79
CA GLY A 309 9.17 8.45 21.69
C GLY A 309 9.48 8.72 20.23
N PRO A 310 10.42 9.62 19.93
CA PRO A 310 10.87 9.85 18.55
C PRO A 310 11.55 8.61 17.98
N LYS A 311 11.41 8.37 16.68
CA LYS A 311 12.17 7.33 15.96
C LYS A 311 13.65 7.47 16.18
N ASP A 312 14.40 6.37 16.12
CA ASP A 312 15.86 6.48 16.14
C ASP A 312 16.40 7.19 14.87
N PRO A 313 17.50 7.95 14.96
CA PRO A 313 18.01 8.75 13.83
C PRO A 313 18.36 7.95 12.56
N TRP A 314 18.66 6.66 12.69
CA TRP A 314 19.00 5.78 11.56
C TRP A 314 17.76 5.24 10.84
N GLU A 315 16.58 5.30 11.47
CA GLU A 315 15.34 4.86 10.84
C GLU A 315 15.05 5.71 9.60
N GLU A 316 14.43 5.09 8.58
CA GLU A 316 14.25 5.64 7.22
C GLU A 316 15.48 5.59 6.32
N HIS A 317 16.68 5.40 6.89
CA HIS A 317 17.95 5.41 6.14
C HIS A 317 18.62 4.05 6.05
N GLU A 318 18.52 3.23 7.09
CA GLU A 318 19.20 1.93 7.21
C GLU A 318 18.23 0.85 7.71
N TYR A 319 18.44 -0.39 7.28
CA TYR A 319 17.84 -1.53 7.95
C TYR A 319 18.42 -1.71 9.36
N LEU A 320 17.68 -2.40 10.24
CA LEU A 320 18.15 -2.76 11.58
C LEU A 320 19.50 -3.49 11.56
N VAL A 321 19.78 -4.24 10.49
CA VAL A 321 21.08 -4.85 10.21
C VAL A 321 21.47 -4.53 8.77
N GLU A 322 22.56 -3.78 8.62
CA GLU A 322 23.14 -3.38 7.33
C GLU A 322 24.50 -4.05 7.13
N VAL A 323 24.53 -5.20 6.44
CA VAL A 323 25.77 -5.98 6.26
C VAL A 323 26.79 -5.26 5.36
N PRO A 324 26.46 -4.78 4.14
CA PRO A 324 27.45 -4.12 3.29
C PRO A 324 28.03 -2.84 3.90
N PRO A 325 27.23 -1.90 4.44
CA PRO A 325 27.75 -0.72 5.13
C PRO A 325 28.62 -1.05 6.35
N ALA A 326 28.34 -2.13 7.08
CA ALA A 326 29.17 -2.58 8.20
C ALA A 326 30.53 -3.13 7.74
N MET A 327 30.55 -3.91 6.64
CA MET A 327 31.78 -4.43 6.05
C MET A 327 32.71 -3.32 5.52
N HIS A 328 32.15 -2.26 4.94
CA HIS A 328 32.93 -1.09 4.52
C HIS A 328 33.46 -0.26 5.70
N ALA A 329 32.76 -0.26 6.83
CA ALA A 329 33.16 0.48 8.02
C ALA A 329 34.22 -0.25 8.87
N LEU A 330 34.31 -1.57 8.78
CA LEU A 330 35.28 -2.41 9.50
C LEU A 330 36.76 -1.98 9.31
N PRO A 331 37.30 -1.78 8.10
CA PRO A 331 38.68 -1.29 7.94
C PRO A 331 38.89 0.13 8.46
N LEU A 332 37.81 0.90 8.62
CA LEU A 332 37.80 2.24 9.21
C LEU A 332 37.46 2.21 10.71
N LEU A 333 37.52 1.03 11.35
CA LEU A 333 37.20 0.81 12.77
C LEU A 333 35.81 1.35 13.18
N GLY A 334 34.86 1.41 12.25
CA GLY A 334 33.53 1.97 12.47
C GLY A 334 33.41 3.49 12.30
N PHE A 335 34.51 4.21 12.05
CA PHE A 335 34.53 5.68 11.90
C PHE A 335 34.12 6.16 10.50
N VAL A 336 32.97 5.69 10.02
CA VAL A 336 32.34 6.20 8.79
C VAL A 336 31.14 7.03 9.19
N PRO A 337 31.20 8.38 9.12
CA PRO A 337 30.03 9.20 9.40
C PRO A 337 28.92 8.86 8.42
N ARG A 338 27.76 8.45 8.95
CA ARG A 338 26.57 8.20 8.14
C ARG A 338 25.84 9.50 7.86
N LYS A 339 25.20 9.62 6.69
CA LYS A 339 24.46 10.85 6.31
C LYS A 339 23.45 11.27 7.39
N TRP A 340 22.74 10.31 7.96
CA TRP A 340 21.72 10.55 8.97
C TRP A 340 22.29 11.09 10.30
N MET A 341 23.58 10.88 10.60
CA MET A 341 24.22 11.44 11.81
C MET A 341 24.36 12.97 11.75
N LEU A 342 24.26 13.55 10.56
CA LEU A 342 24.43 14.99 10.33
C LEU A 342 23.09 15.73 10.22
N ILE A 343 21.97 15.00 10.20
CA ILE A 343 20.63 15.57 10.05
C ILE A 343 20.23 16.23 11.37
N ARG A 344 19.78 17.49 11.27
CA ARG A 344 19.17 18.21 12.38
C ARG A 344 17.66 18.12 12.25
N TYR A 345 17.03 17.59 13.29
CA TYR A 345 15.59 17.50 13.35
C TYR A 345 15.01 18.75 14.03
N PRO A 346 13.77 19.14 13.68
CA PRO A 346 13.07 20.19 14.42
C PRO A 346 12.99 19.86 15.92
N GLU A 347 13.06 20.87 16.77
CA GLU A 347 13.08 20.70 18.25
C GLU A 347 11.70 20.31 18.84
N PHE A 348 10.68 20.10 18.01
CA PHE A 348 9.33 19.79 18.48
C PHE A 348 9.21 18.32 18.89
N ASN A 349 9.17 18.08 20.20
CA ASN A 349 8.94 16.74 20.76
C ASN A 349 7.65 16.06 20.21
N ARG A 350 6.64 16.86 19.84
CA ARG A 350 5.34 16.39 19.34
C ARG A 350 5.36 15.84 17.92
N ILE A 351 6.39 16.17 17.12
CA ILE A 351 6.50 15.69 15.73
C ILE A 351 7.63 14.67 15.54
N GLY A 352 8.55 14.60 16.50
CA GLY A 352 9.63 13.63 16.53
C GLY A 352 10.68 13.86 15.44
N ARG A 353 11.37 12.79 15.03
CA ARG A 353 12.42 12.84 13.99
C ARG A 353 11.81 12.63 12.62
N PHE A 354 11.32 13.70 12.01
CA PHE A 354 10.74 13.69 10.67
C PHE A 354 11.09 14.97 9.93
N GLU A 355 11.60 14.82 8.70
CA GLU A 355 12.09 15.94 7.90
C GLU A 355 11.97 15.64 6.41
N ALA A 356 12.16 16.68 5.59
CA ALA A 356 12.04 16.59 4.15
C ALA A 356 13.28 17.08 3.40
N ASP A 357 14.27 17.71 4.04
CA ASP A 357 15.41 18.34 3.38
C ASP A 357 16.38 17.29 2.84
N HIS A 358 16.69 16.28 3.66
CA HIS A 358 17.62 15.18 3.36
C HIS A 358 16.89 13.92 2.90
N PHE A 359 15.56 13.92 2.92
CA PHE A 359 14.74 12.84 2.39
C PHE A 359 15.02 12.61 0.90
N ASP A 360 15.32 11.36 0.54
CA ASP A 360 15.49 10.89 -0.82
C ASP A 360 14.65 9.60 -1.03
N PRO A 361 13.56 9.63 -1.80
CA PRO A 361 12.61 8.52 -1.87
C PRO A 361 13.21 7.17 -2.30
N PRO A 362 14.08 7.08 -3.32
CA PRO A 362 14.77 5.83 -3.68
C PRO A 362 15.65 5.26 -2.57
N GLU A 363 16.21 6.11 -1.70
CA GLU A 363 17.08 5.70 -0.60
C GLU A 363 16.34 5.40 0.70
N TRP A 364 15.05 5.70 0.78
CA TRP A 364 14.24 5.37 1.94
C TRP A 364 14.20 3.85 2.18
N ARG A 365 14.33 3.44 3.45
CA ARG A 365 14.27 2.04 3.91
C ARG A 365 13.31 1.89 5.09
N PRO A 366 12.48 0.83 5.13
CA PRO A 366 11.82 0.41 6.37
C PRO A 366 12.84 -0.17 7.36
N ARG A 367 12.44 -0.35 8.61
CA ARG A 367 13.31 -0.89 9.67
C ARG A 367 13.79 -2.32 9.37
N VAL A 368 12.91 -3.14 8.82
CA VAL A 368 13.20 -4.52 8.40
C VAL A 368 12.92 -4.62 6.90
N PRO A 369 13.76 -5.27 6.09
CA PRO A 369 13.48 -5.45 4.68
C PRO A 369 12.08 -6.04 4.46
N ASN A 370 11.27 -5.39 3.65
CA ASN A 370 9.93 -5.89 3.33
C ASN A 370 9.99 -6.56 1.96
N ALA A 371 9.56 -7.82 1.87
CA ALA A 371 9.67 -8.61 0.66
C ALA A 371 9.01 -7.95 -0.56
N ALA A 372 7.83 -7.34 -0.41
CA ALA A 372 7.19 -6.60 -1.50
C ALA A 372 7.98 -5.36 -1.88
N PHE A 373 8.53 -4.61 -0.92
CA PHE A 373 9.26 -3.36 -1.21
C PHE A 373 10.55 -3.63 -1.97
N LEU A 374 11.23 -4.73 -1.66
CA LEU A 374 12.43 -5.19 -2.37
C LEU A 374 12.14 -5.55 -3.84
N ARG A 375 10.90 -5.90 -4.18
CA ARG A 375 10.47 -6.25 -5.54
C ARG A 375 9.67 -5.14 -6.23
N ALA A 376 9.56 -3.97 -5.60
CA ALA A 376 8.89 -2.82 -6.21
C ALA A 376 9.64 -2.38 -7.47
N ARG A 377 8.96 -2.42 -8.61
CA ARG A 377 9.50 -1.97 -9.89
C ARG A 377 9.28 -0.47 -10.10
N PRO A 378 10.00 0.15 -11.04
CA PRO A 378 9.76 1.54 -11.43
C PRO A 378 8.29 1.84 -11.78
N ASP A 379 7.59 0.92 -12.46
CA ASP A 379 6.16 1.08 -12.81
C ASP A 379 5.23 0.98 -11.59
N ASP A 380 5.57 0.17 -10.58
CA ASP A 380 4.81 0.12 -9.32
C ASP A 380 4.96 1.43 -8.52
N LEU A 381 6.16 1.99 -8.51
CA LEU A 381 6.47 3.27 -7.83
C LEU A 381 5.92 4.47 -8.60
N PHE A 382 5.91 4.41 -9.93
CA PHE A 382 5.21 5.37 -10.79
C PHE A 382 3.71 5.41 -10.46
N TRP A 383 3.07 4.24 -10.35
CA TRP A 383 1.66 4.16 -9.98
C TRP A 383 1.41 4.76 -8.59
N GLY A 384 2.24 4.40 -7.60
CA GLY A 384 2.15 4.96 -6.25
C GLY A 384 2.33 6.49 -6.23
N ALA A 385 3.30 7.02 -6.98
CA ALA A 385 3.50 8.45 -7.13
C ALA A 385 2.31 9.14 -7.81
N ARG A 386 1.73 8.54 -8.86
CA ARG A 386 0.53 9.07 -9.53
C ARG A 386 -0.69 9.09 -8.62
N LEU A 387 -0.83 8.12 -7.71
CA LEU A 387 -1.90 8.18 -6.72
C LEU A 387 -1.62 9.28 -5.67
N LEU A 388 -0.36 9.43 -5.22
CA LEU A 388 0.04 10.49 -4.31
C LEU A 388 -0.15 11.90 -4.88
N SER A 389 0.00 12.11 -6.20
CA SER A 389 -0.22 13.42 -6.82
C SER A 389 -1.67 13.90 -6.67
N ARG A 390 -2.61 12.98 -6.42
CA ARG A 390 -4.03 13.29 -6.14
C ARG A 390 -4.30 13.69 -4.70
N VAL A 391 -3.35 13.48 -3.78
CA VAL A 391 -3.45 13.96 -2.40
C VAL A 391 -3.07 15.44 -2.40
N SER A 392 -4.04 16.33 -2.59
CA SER A 392 -3.83 17.78 -2.63
C SER A 392 -3.27 18.33 -1.31
N ASN A 393 -2.69 19.53 -1.33
CA ASN A 393 -2.21 20.19 -0.11
C ASN A 393 -3.33 20.39 0.93
N GLU A 394 -4.56 20.58 0.47
CA GLU A 394 -5.74 20.67 1.33
C GLU A 394 -6.02 19.32 2.02
N LEU A 395 -5.91 18.21 1.28
CA LEU A 395 -6.07 16.87 1.85
C LEU A 395 -4.95 16.51 2.84
N VAL A 396 -3.70 16.93 2.58
CA VAL A 396 -2.60 16.77 3.54
C VAL A 396 -2.93 17.52 4.85
N ARG A 397 -3.39 18.78 4.75
CA ARG A 397 -3.80 19.58 5.91
C ARG A 397 -4.95 18.91 6.67
N ALA A 398 -6.00 18.50 5.96
CA ALA A 398 -7.16 17.84 6.53
C ALA A 398 -6.79 16.54 7.29
N GLY A 399 -5.86 15.75 6.77
CA GLY A 399 -5.37 14.55 7.45
C GLY A 399 -4.61 14.87 8.74
N ILE A 400 -3.76 15.90 8.73
CA ILE A 400 -3.02 16.35 9.93
C ILE A 400 -3.96 16.98 10.97
N GLU A 401 -4.96 17.75 10.55
CA GLU A 401 -5.99 18.31 11.45
C GLU A 401 -6.74 17.22 12.24
N ALA A 402 -7.01 16.07 11.60
CA ALA A 402 -7.62 14.93 12.28
C ALA A 402 -6.76 14.42 13.46
N GLY A 403 -5.44 14.60 13.37
CA GLY A 403 -4.48 14.32 14.44
C GLY A 403 -4.59 15.25 15.65
N ARG A 404 -5.32 16.37 15.60
CA ARG A 404 -5.57 17.29 16.73
C ARG A 404 -4.32 17.68 17.52
N PHE A 405 -3.24 18.04 16.86
CA PHE A 405 -2.05 18.58 17.52
C PHE A 405 -2.39 19.92 18.19
N THR A 406 -1.95 20.14 19.43
CA THR A 406 -2.21 21.38 20.17
C THR A 406 -1.24 22.50 19.83
N ASP A 407 -0.04 22.16 19.38
CA ASP A 407 0.93 23.12 18.84
C ASP A 407 0.67 23.34 17.35
N GLU A 408 0.10 24.51 17.01
CA GLU A 408 -0.24 24.86 15.63
C GLU A 408 0.99 24.94 14.72
N LYS A 409 2.14 25.38 15.25
CA LYS A 409 3.38 25.47 14.46
C LYS A 409 3.89 24.07 14.13
N ALA A 410 3.90 23.17 15.12
CA ALA A 410 4.24 21.77 14.91
C ALA A 410 3.32 21.10 13.86
N ALA A 411 2.02 21.36 13.91
CA ALA A 411 1.06 20.85 12.93
C ALA A 411 1.33 21.40 11.51
N GLN A 412 1.60 22.70 11.38
CA GLN A 412 1.94 23.33 10.11
C GLN A 412 3.24 22.79 9.53
N ASP A 413 4.27 22.58 10.36
CA ASP A 413 5.54 22.00 9.94
C ASP A 413 5.35 20.57 9.41
N LEU A 414 4.55 19.72 10.08
CA LEU A 414 4.20 18.39 9.58
C LEU A 414 3.52 18.43 8.21
N VAL A 415 2.59 19.38 8.00
CA VAL A 415 1.94 19.58 6.70
C VAL A 415 2.97 19.95 5.64
N GLN A 416 3.88 20.88 5.92
CA GLN A 416 4.91 21.28 4.96
C GLN A 416 5.89 20.13 4.65
N ILE A 417 6.34 19.39 5.66
CA ILE A 417 7.21 18.23 5.48
C ILE A 417 6.53 17.20 4.58
N LEU A 418 5.26 16.85 4.83
CA LEU A 418 4.53 15.89 4.00
C LEU A 418 4.32 16.38 2.56
N ILE A 419 4.05 17.67 2.35
CA ILE A 419 3.94 18.24 1.00
C ILE A 419 5.29 18.12 0.27
N GLN A 420 6.39 18.51 0.93
CA GLN A 420 7.72 18.45 0.34
C GLN A 420 8.16 17.01 0.04
N ARG A 421 7.90 16.06 0.94
CA ARG A 421 8.17 14.63 0.73
C ARG A 421 7.34 14.07 -0.43
N ARG A 422 6.05 14.41 -0.52
CA ARG A 422 5.19 14.05 -1.66
C ARG A 422 5.81 14.56 -2.96
N ASP A 423 6.18 15.83 -3.02
CA ASP A 423 6.72 16.44 -4.24
C ASP A 423 8.08 15.83 -4.64
N LYS A 424 8.93 15.44 -3.67
CA LYS A 424 10.16 14.68 -3.92
C LYS A 424 9.86 13.29 -4.48
N ILE A 425 8.85 12.60 -3.97
CA ILE A 425 8.37 11.32 -4.50
C ILE A 425 7.89 11.48 -5.96
N LEU A 426 7.10 12.52 -6.25
CA LEU A 426 6.63 12.78 -7.62
C LEU A 426 7.81 13.00 -8.57
N ARG A 427 8.79 13.83 -8.18
CA ARG A 427 10.02 14.07 -8.94
C ARG A 427 10.85 12.81 -9.17
N ALA A 428 10.92 11.92 -8.18
CA ALA A 428 11.72 10.71 -8.27
C ALA A 428 11.10 9.66 -9.21
N TRP A 429 9.78 9.46 -9.14
CA TRP A 429 9.16 8.26 -9.72
C TRP A 429 8.20 8.51 -10.88
N LEU A 430 7.62 9.71 -11.05
CA LEU A 430 6.81 9.99 -12.24
C LEU A 430 7.61 10.04 -13.55
N PRO A 431 8.82 10.65 -13.62
CA PRO A 431 9.59 10.67 -14.85
C PRO A 431 10.46 9.42 -15.06
N ALA A 432 10.51 8.49 -14.10
CA ALA A 432 11.41 7.34 -14.11
C ALA A 432 11.07 6.29 -15.18
N VAL A 433 9.83 6.28 -15.66
CA VAL A 433 9.30 5.44 -16.74
C VAL A 433 8.52 6.32 -17.72
N ASN A 434 8.07 5.75 -18.84
CA ASN A 434 7.22 6.49 -19.78
C ASN A 434 5.91 6.94 -19.08
N PRO A 435 5.64 8.26 -19.00
CA PRO A 435 4.62 8.83 -18.13
C PRO A 435 3.25 8.98 -18.79
N VAL A 436 3.09 8.45 -20.01
CA VAL A 436 1.81 8.49 -20.75
C VAL A 436 0.74 7.76 -19.95
N VAL A 437 -0.39 8.42 -19.68
CA VAL A 437 -1.53 7.85 -18.95
C VAL A 437 -2.85 8.20 -19.63
N ASP A 438 -3.88 7.43 -19.29
CA ASP A 438 -5.26 7.66 -19.72
C ASP A 438 -5.46 7.82 -21.24
N PRO A 439 -4.89 6.94 -22.08
CA PRO A 439 -5.05 7.05 -23.53
C PRO A 439 -6.50 6.79 -23.95
N ARG A 440 -6.98 7.59 -24.91
CA ARG A 440 -8.33 7.55 -25.48
C ARG A 440 -8.23 7.70 -26.99
N LEU A 441 -8.86 6.80 -27.73
CA LEU A 441 -8.95 6.87 -29.18
C LEU A 441 -10.39 7.20 -29.57
N SER A 442 -10.59 8.30 -30.27
CA SER A 442 -11.91 8.68 -30.76
C SER A 442 -12.32 7.85 -31.99
N GLY A 443 -13.62 7.78 -32.28
CA GLY A 443 -14.15 7.00 -33.41
C GLY A 443 -13.60 7.43 -34.78
N ASP A 444 -13.25 8.71 -34.92
CA ASP A 444 -12.65 9.32 -36.10
C ASP A 444 -11.12 9.16 -36.13
N GLY A 445 -10.47 8.59 -35.12
CA GLY A 445 -9.04 8.27 -35.14
C GLY A 445 -8.11 9.35 -34.54
N GLU A 446 -8.61 10.16 -33.60
CA GLU A 446 -7.78 11.04 -32.78
C GLU A 446 -7.40 10.31 -31.48
N LEU A 447 -6.10 10.09 -31.26
CA LEU A 447 -5.56 9.58 -30.00
C LEU A 447 -5.23 10.76 -29.09
N ARG A 448 -5.76 10.75 -27.87
CA ARG A 448 -5.42 11.69 -26.80
C ARG A 448 -4.91 10.94 -25.58
N PHE A 449 -3.98 11.53 -24.85
CA PHE A 449 -3.45 11.00 -23.60
C PHE A 449 -2.88 12.13 -22.74
N GLN A 450 -2.50 11.82 -21.52
CA GLN A 450 -1.85 12.75 -20.59
C GLN A 450 -0.42 12.32 -20.29
N ASN A 451 0.41 13.23 -19.79
CA ASN A 451 1.73 12.92 -19.23
C ASN A 451 1.72 13.26 -17.73
N ALA A 452 1.75 12.22 -16.89
CA ALA A 452 1.63 12.37 -15.44
C ALA A 452 2.77 13.22 -14.82
N ALA A 453 3.99 13.14 -15.37
CA ALA A 453 5.13 13.92 -14.89
C ALA A 453 5.00 15.42 -15.23
N VAL A 454 4.45 15.74 -16.40
CA VAL A 454 4.20 17.12 -16.83
C VAL A 454 3.03 17.72 -16.05
N GLU A 455 1.94 16.98 -15.88
CA GLU A 455 0.79 17.42 -15.08
C GLU A 455 1.18 17.73 -13.64
N ALA A 456 2.04 16.90 -13.05
CA ALA A 456 2.60 17.11 -11.71
C ALA A 456 3.71 18.19 -11.66
N LYS A 457 4.07 18.80 -12.79
CA LYS A 457 5.13 19.82 -12.91
C LYS A 457 6.49 19.36 -12.40
N VAL A 458 6.82 18.09 -12.64
CA VAL A 458 8.12 17.49 -12.26
C VAL A 458 8.98 17.13 -13.47
N ALA A 459 8.48 17.38 -14.68
CA ALA A 459 9.23 17.30 -15.93
C ALA A 459 8.59 18.23 -16.98
N ASP A 460 9.38 18.65 -17.97
CA ASP A 460 8.88 19.42 -19.10
C ASP A 460 8.19 18.53 -20.14
N ALA A 461 7.24 19.11 -20.89
CA ALA A 461 6.60 18.41 -21.99
C ALA A 461 7.62 18.14 -23.11
N PRO A 462 7.64 16.94 -23.71
CA PRO A 462 8.46 16.69 -24.87
C PRO A 462 7.90 17.45 -26.08
N ASP A 463 8.77 17.81 -27.03
CA ASP A 463 8.36 18.52 -28.26
C ASP A 463 7.32 17.73 -29.06
N ALA A 464 7.48 16.40 -29.07
CA ALA A 464 6.56 15.47 -29.71
C ALA A 464 6.67 14.06 -29.12
N TYR A 465 5.58 13.32 -29.25
CA TYR A 465 5.48 11.88 -29.09
C TYR A 465 5.41 11.22 -30.47
N GLN A 466 5.87 9.98 -30.54
CA GLN A 466 5.77 9.07 -31.66
C GLN A 466 4.74 8.00 -31.32
N ALA A 467 3.85 7.70 -32.27
CA ALA A 467 2.86 6.64 -32.17
C ALA A 467 3.04 5.65 -33.32
N VAL A 468 3.33 4.38 -33.01
CA VAL A 468 3.36 3.28 -33.99
C VAL A 468 2.04 2.52 -33.90
N TRP A 469 1.35 2.41 -35.02
CA TRP A 469 0.01 1.83 -35.10
C TRP A 469 0.07 0.45 -35.74
N SER A 470 -0.57 -0.53 -35.11
CA SER A 470 -0.67 -1.89 -35.64
C SER A 470 -2.07 -2.43 -35.48
N GLU A 471 -2.55 -3.19 -36.47
CA GLU A 471 -3.67 -4.10 -36.25
C GLU A 471 -3.21 -5.20 -35.31
N PHE A 472 -4.07 -5.60 -34.37
CA PHE A 472 -3.76 -6.60 -33.34
C PHE A 472 -4.73 -7.78 -33.44
N ASP A 473 -4.20 -8.99 -33.54
CA ASP A 473 -4.99 -10.20 -33.41
C ASP A 473 -5.03 -10.62 -31.94
N ASN A 474 -6.19 -10.42 -31.32
CA ASN A 474 -6.42 -10.74 -29.91
C ASN A 474 -6.31 -12.23 -29.57
N THR A 475 -6.37 -13.12 -30.56
CA THR A 475 -6.29 -14.58 -30.36
C THR A 475 -4.84 -15.06 -30.37
N THR A 476 -4.04 -14.53 -31.30
CA THR A 476 -2.65 -14.98 -31.51
C THR A 476 -1.62 -14.06 -30.85
N GLY A 477 -2.00 -12.84 -30.48
CA GLY A 477 -1.09 -11.80 -29.99
C GLY A 477 -0.23 -11.17 -31.08
N GLN A 478 -0.44 -11.49 -32.35
CA GLN A 478 0.34 -10.96 -33.45
C GLN A 478 -0.10 -9.54 -33.83
N THR A 479 0.87 -8.72 -34.25
CA THR A 479 0.66 -7.36 -34.74
C THR A 479 1.03 -7.24 -36.21
N ARG A 480 0.26 -6.43 -36.95
CA ARG A 480 0.59 -6.01 -38.32
C ARG A 480 0.63 -4.49 -38.39
N ARG A 481 1.83 -3.94 -38.66
CA ARG A 481 2.04 -2.49 -38.72
C ARG A 481 1.14 -1.84 -39.77
N ILE A 482 0.42 -0.79 -39.37
CA ILE A 482 -0.42 0.07 -40.22
C ILE A 482 0.39 1.30 -40.63
N GLY A 483 1.05 1.95 -39.67
CA GLY A 483 1.77 3.19 -39.92
C GLY A 483 2.38 3.79 -38.67
N GLU A 484 2.94 4.98 -38.83
CA GLU A 484 3.55 5.76 -37.75
C GLU A 484 3.15 7.21 -37.90
N THR A 485 2.81 7.85 -36.79
CA THR A 485 2.48 9.27 -36.74
C THR A 485 3.15 9.92 -35.54
N SER A 486 3.18 11.25 -35.52
CA SER A 486 3.73 12.02 -34.41
C SER A 486 2.83 13.22 -34.11
N GLY A 487 2.92 13.72 -32.89
CA GLY A 487 2.14 14.86 -32.40
C GLY A 487 2.54 15.17 -30.97
N ARG A 488 1.74 15.99 -30.27
CA ARG A 488 1.92 16.22 -28.83
C ARG A 488 1.09 15.21 -28.04
N ASP A 489 0.25 15.69 -27.14
CA ASP A 489 -0.75 14.95 -26.37
C ASP A 489 -2.00 14.56 -27.18
N SER A 490 -2.12 15.07 -28.41
CA SER A 490 -3.04 14.62 -29.45
C SER A 490 -2.30 14.19 -30.70
N ILE A 491 -2.61 12.99 -31.20
CA ILE A 491 -2.00 12.38 -32.39
C ILE A 491 -3.10 11.85 -33.30
N ARG A 492 -3.07 12.27 -34.57
CA ARG A 492 -3.95 11.75 -35.60
C ARG A 492 -3.47 10.37 -36.05
N ALA A 493 -4.37 9.38 -36.09
CA ALA A 493 -4.08 8.06 -36.61
C ALA A 493 -3.83 8.09 -38.13
N PRO A 494 -3.01 7.18 -38.67
CA PRO A 494 -2.86 7.00 -40.12
C PRO A 494 -4.17 6.51 -40.75
N SER A 495 -4.30 6.63 -42.06
CA SER A 495 -5.35 5.94 -42.81
C SER A 495 -5.20 4.42 -42.67
N GLY A 496 -6.32 3.68 -42.71
CA GLY A 496 -6.29 2.22 -42.69
C GLY A 496 -6.47 1.56 -41.32
N LEU A 497 -6.98 2.30 -40.32
CA LEU A 497 -7.50 1.66 -39.11
C LEU A 497 -8.66 0.70 -39.48
N PRO A 498 -8.78 -0.47 -38.85
CA PRO A 498 -9.84 -1.41 -39.17
C PRO A 498 -11.21 -0.88 -38.73
N GLU A 499 -12.19 -0.97 -39.63
CA GLU A 499 -13.53 -0.41 -39.40
C GLU A 499 -14.50 -1.41 -38.78
N ARG A 500 -14.23 -2.71 -38.96
CA ARG A 500 -15.09 -3.81 -38.50
C ARG A 500 -15.15 -3.85 -36.96
N THR A 501 -16.36 -3.83 -36.40
CA THR A 501 -16.60 -4.05 -34.97
C THR A 501 -15.94 -5.33 -34.49
N GLY A 502 -15.29 -5.27 -33.34
CA GLY A 502 -14.51 -6.38 -32.76
C GLY A 502 -13.07 -6.46 -33.25
N SER A 503 -12.63 -5.60 -34.17
CA SER A 503 -11.22 -5.48 -34.54
C SER A 503 -10.43 -4.76 -33.45
N TYR A 504 -9.13 -5.06 -33.32
CA TYR A 504 -8.26 -4.43 -32.34
C TYR A 504 -7.12 -3.69 -33.01
N VAL A 505 -6.67 -2.61 -32.37
CA VAL A 505 -5.41 -1.94 -32.70
C VAL A 505 -4.53 -1.84 -31.47
N GLN A 506 -3.23 -1.99 -31.68
CA GLN A 506 -2.19 -1.65 -30.72
C GLN A 506 -1.53 -0.34 -31.15
N VAL A 507 -1.32 0.56 -30.19
CA VAL A 507 -0.61 1.82 -30.38
C VAL A 507 0.55 1.88 -29.41
N ASP A 508 1.76 1.92 -29.94
CA ASP A 508 2.98 2.08 -29.15
C ASP A 508 3.33 3.57 -29.07
N ILE A 509 3.30 4.15 -27.88
CA ILE A 509 3.48 5.60 -27.66
C ILE A 509 4.79 5.85 -26.92
N SER A 510 5.70 6.60 -27.52
CA SER A 510 6.99 6.98 -26.93
C SER A 510 7.35 8.44 -27.19
N ALA A 511 8.29 8.97 -26.43
CA ALA A 511 8.90 10.28 -26.65
C ALA A 511 10.43 10.12 -26.76
N PRO A 512 10.95 9.61 -27.90
CA PRO A 512 12.37 9.25 -28.03
C PRO A 512 13.34 10.43 -27.97
N ARG A 513 12.82 11.66 -28.17
CA ARG A 513 13.59 12.91 -28.09
C ARG A 513 13.41 13.66 -26.77
N ALA A 514 12.67 13.09 -25.82
CA ALA A 514 12.53 13.70 -24.50
C ALA A 514 13.86 13.72 -23.73
N SER A 515 14.00 14.63 -22.78
CA SER A 515 15.19 14.68 -21.91
C SER A 515 15.35 13.43 -21.04
N GLN A 516 14.23 12.77 -20.72
CA GLN A 516 14.16 11.54 -19.96
C GLN A 516 14.31 10.33 -20.90
N LYS A 517 15.46 9.65 -20.81
CA LYS A 517 15.75 8.47 -21.66
C LYS A 517 14.69 7.36 -21.57
N ALA A 518 14.10 7.17 -20.39
CA ALA A 518 13.07 6.14 -20.16
C ALA A 518 11.81 6.35 -21.02
N TRP A 519 11.54 7.57 -21.50
CA TRP A 519 10.36 7.87 -22.31
C TRP A 519 10.51 7.41 -23.76
N ALA A 520 11.72 7.05 -24.19
CA ALA A 520 11.96 6.41 -25.48
C ALA A 520 11.40 4.97 -25.53
N THR A 521 11.31 4.30 -24.38
CA THR A 521 10.63 3.00 -24.27
C THR A 521 9.12 3.21 -24.42
N PRO A 522 8.45 2.56 -25.39
CA PRO A 522 7.03 2.79 -25.61
C PRO A 522 6.17 2.22 -24.49
N VAL A 523 5.03 2.87 -24.26
CA VAL A 523 3.86 2.22 -23.64
C VAL A 523 3.02 1.58 -24.74
N HIS A 524 2.36 0.48 -24.42
CA HIS A 524 1.49 -0.22 -25.37
C HIS A 524 0.04 0.01 -24.98
N ALA A 525 -0.77 0.60 -25.87
CA ALA A 525 -2.20 0.80 -25.68
C ALA A 525 -2.99 -0.04 -26.69
N TRP A 526 -3.96 -0.83 -26.22
CA TRP A 526 -4.82 -1.64 -27.07
C TRP A 526 -6.25 -1.13 -27.05
N PHE A 527 -6.82 -0.93 -28.23
CA PHE A 527 -8.19 -0.48 -28.41
C PHE A 527 -9.01 -1.49 -29.20
N LYS A 528 -10.24 -1.76 -28.76
CA LYS A 528 -11.23 -2.58 -29.46
C LYS A 528 -12.24 -1.67 -30.17
N ARG A 529 -12.48 -1.92 -31.47
CA ARG A 529 -13.53 -1.25 -32.24
C ARG A 529 -14.89 -1.73 -31.74
N THR A 530 -15.72 -0.80 -31.33
CA THR A 530 -17.12 -1.01 -30.93
C THR A 530 -18.05 -0.30 -31.92
N GLY A 531 -19.36 -0.52 -31.83
CA GLY A 531 -20.32 0.22 -32.64
C GLY A 531 -20.31 1.74 -32.37
N GLY A 532 -19.83 2.17 -31.21
CA GLY A 532 -19.78 3.58 -30.80
C GLY A 532 -18.41 4.26 -30.89
N GLY A 533 -17.38 3.58 -31.43
CA GLY A 533 -16.00 4.08 -31.48
C GLY A 533 -14.99 3.09 -30.93
N TRP A 534 -13.91 3.57 -30.32
CA TRP A 534 -12.85 2.72 -29.77
C TRP A 534 -12.89 2.67 -28.24
N LYS A 535 -12.80 1.46 -27.68
CA LYS A 535 -12.70 1.23 -26.24
C LYS A 535 -11.27 0.81 -25.89
N LEU A 536 -10.64 1.46 -24.92
CA LEU A 536 -9.38 0.99 -24.34
C LEU A 536 -9.64 -0.34 -23.60
N VAL A 537 -8.96 -1.40 -24.03
CA VAL A 537 -9.08 -2.75 -23.44
C VAL A 537 -7.76 -3.23 -22.85
N GLY A 538 -6.65 -2.59 -23.21
CA GLY A 538 -5.34 -2.91 -22.66
C GLY A 538 -4.44 -1.70 -22.58
N PHE A 539 -3.57 -1.68 -21.57
CA PHE A 539 -2.50 -0.71 -21.45
C PHE A 539 -1.34 -1.34 -20.66
N GLU A 540 -0.12 -1.21 -21.16
CA GLU A 540 1.06 -1.80 -20.53
C GLU A 540 2.23 -0.81 -20.53
N ARG A 541 2.88 -0.72 -19.37
CA ARG A 541 4.12 0.03 -19.18
C ARG A 541 5.30 -0.92 -19.17
N MET A 542 6.29 -0.59 -19.98
CA MET A 542 7.60 -1.23 -19.90
C MET A 542 8.47 -0.51 -18.86
N PRO A 543 9.22 -1.25 -18.02
CA PRO A 543 10.03 -0.69 -16.95
C PRO A 543 11.26 0.08 -17.44
#